data_AF-M6AAC2-F1
#
_entry.id   AF-M6AAC2-F1
#
_cell.length_a   1.000
_cell.length_b   1.000
_cell.length_c   1.000
_cell.angle_alpha   90.00
_cell.angle_beta   90.00
_cell.angle_gamma   90.00
#
_symmetry.space_group_name_H-M   'P 1'
#
loop_
_entity.id
_entity.type
_entity.pdbx_description
1 polymer ?
#
loop_
_entity_poly.entity_id
_entity_poly.type
_entity_poly.pdbx_seq_one_letter_code
_entity_poly.pdbx_strand_id
1 'polypeptide(L)'
;MVRKRNRKFQLSLSEVATIAVYFHLSHYREFKNFYLIEIKKNLKSEFPKAVSYNRFVELMPNALPVIASFLSNTCMGKCSGISFIDST
;
A
#
# COMPACT_ATOMS: atom_id res chain seq x y z
N MET A 1 7.56 -34.25 0.28
CA MET A 1 7.89 -33.07 1.13
C MET A 1 7.99 -31.83 0.26
N VAL A 2 7.04 -30.89 0.35
CA VAL A 2 7.14 -29.61 -0.38
C VAL A 2 8.13 -28.72 0.34
N ARG A 3 9.26 -28.42 -0.31
CA ARG A 3 10.33 -27.58 0.24
C ARG A 3 9.87 -26.12 0.24
N LYS A 4 9.40 -25.62 1.40
CA LYS A 4 8.93 -24.24 1.55
C LYS A 4 10.13 -23.28 1.47
N ARG A 5 10.14 -22.40 0.47
CA ARG A 5 11.27 -21.48 0.21
C ARG A 5 11.32 -20.41 1.31
N ASN A 6 12.30 -20.49 2.19
CA ASN A 6 12.45 -19.56 3.32
C ASN A 6 13.12 -18.25 2.87
N ARG A 7 12.40 -17.43 2.09
CA ARG A 7 12.84 -16.06 1.79
C ARG A 7 12.34 -15.14 2.89
N LYS A 8 13.24 -14.43 3.57
CA LYS A 8 12.86 -13.31 4.44
C LYS A 8 11.96 -12.37 3.63
N PHE A 9 10.73 -12.16 4.09
CA PHE A 9 9.81 -11.18 3.48
C PHE A 9 10.54 -9.83 3.42
N GLN A 10 10.70 -9.29 2.21
CA GLN A 10 11.50 -8.08 2.00
C GLN A 10 10.69 -6.81 2.26
N LEU A 11 9.36 -6.85 2.10
CA LEU A 11 8.44 -5.80 2.48
C LEU A 11 7.37 -6.37 3.42
N SER A 12 7.12 -5.66 4.52
CA SER A 12 6.00 -5.91 5.42
C SER A 12 4.68 -5.44 4.81
N LEU A 13 3.57 -5.96 5.34
CA LEU A 13 2.24 -5.60 4.87
C LEU A 13 1.92 -4.11 5.11
N SER A 14 2.42 -3.54 6.22
CA SER A 14 2.33 -2.12 6.53
C SER A 14 3.12 -1.27 5.53
N GLU A 15 4.34 -1.67 5.13
CA GLU A 15 5.09 -0.94 4.12
C GLU A 15 4.37 -0.93 2.76
N VAL A 16 3.77 -2.06 2.37
CA VAL A 16 2.96 -2.14 1.13
C VAL A 16 1.76 -1.20 1.21
N ALA A 17 1.05 -1.20 2.35
CA ALA A 17 -0.09 -0.30 2.58
C ALA A 17 0.33 1.18 2.54
N THR A 18 1.42 1.53 3.22
CA THR A 18 1.96 2.90 3.24
C THR A 18 2.31 3.39 1.84
N ILE A 19 2.99 2.56 1.03
CA ILE A 19 3.33 2.93 -0.36
C ILE A 19 2.07 3.13 -1.20
N ALA A 20 1.06 2.26 -1.06
CA ALA A 20 -0.19 2.37 -1.79
C ALA A 20 -0.96 3.65 -1.43
N VAL A 21 -1.08 3.96 -0.14
CA VAL A 21 -1.72 5.20 0.33
C VAL A 21 -0.93 6.42 -0.13
N TYR A 22 0.40 6.39 -0.01
CA TYR A 22 1.25 7.50 -0.40
C TYR A 22 1.16 7.80 -1.89
N PHE A 23 1.02 6.78 -2.75
CA PHE A 23 0.76 7.00 -4.18
C PHE A 23 -0.46 7.90 -4.40
N HIS A 24 -1.59 7.59 -3.78
CA HIS A 24 -2.82 8.38 -3.92
C HIS A 24 -2.66 9.82 -3.41
N LEU A 25 -1.83 10.03 -2.39
CA LEU A 25 -1.52 11.36 -1.84
C LEU A 25 -0.46 12.13 -2.66
N SER A 26 0.36 11.44 -3.44
CA SER A 26 1.51 12.02 -4.13
C SER A 26 1.18 12.74 -5.44
N HIS A 27 -0.07 12.68 -5.90
CA HIS A 27 -0.53 13.25 -7.18
C HIS A 27 0.19 12.72 -8.45
N TYR A 28 0.95 11.63 -8.35
CA TYR A 28 1.49 10.96 -9.53
C TYR A 28 0.35 10.34 -10.35
N ARG A 29 0.39 10.53 -11.67
CA ARG A 29 -0.59 9.94 -12.60
C ARG A 29 -0.40 8.43 -12.78
N GLU A 30 0.85 8.00 -12.91
CA GLU A 30 1.21 6.62 -13.24
C GLU A 30 1.92 5.93 -12.07
N PHE A 31 1.35 4.82 -11.60
CA PHE A 31 1.88 4.09 -10.45
C PHE A 31 3.31 3.57 -10.67
N LYS A 32 3.63 3.14 -11.90
CA LYS A 32 4.96 2.63 -12.24
C LYS A 32 6.04 3.69 -12.10
N ASN A 33 5.76 4.92 -12.52
CA ASN A 33 6.71 6.02 -12.41
C ASN A 33 6.90 6.43 -10.96
N PHE A 34 5.80 6.56 -10.20
CA PHE A 34 5.84 6.78 -8.77
C PHE A 34 6.72 5.74 -8.06
N TYR A 35 6.48 4.44 -8.31
CA TYR A 35 7.22 3.40 -7.59
C TYR A 35 8.71 3.39 -7.95
N LEU A 36 9.05 3.52 -9.24
CA LEU A 36 10.45 3.44 -9.67
C LEU A 36 11.28 4.69 -9.31
N ILE A 37 10.66 5.87 -9.33
CA ILE A 37 11.35 7.14 -9.06
C ILE A 37 11.22 7.47 -7.57
N GLU A 38 10.01 7.56 -7.04
CA GLU A 38 9.80 8.00 -5.66
C GLU A 38 10.27 6.93 -4.67
N ILE A 39 9.69 5.73 -4.73
CA ILE A 39 9.99 4.68 -3.73
C ILE A 39 11.40 4.12 -3.87
N LYS A 40 11.80 3.75 -5.08
CA LYS A 40 13.08 3.05 -5.29
C LYS A 40 14.30 3.95 -5.37
N LYS A 41 14.14 5.24 -5.73
CA LYS A 41 15.25 6.18 -5.87
C LYS A 41 15.24 7.24 -4.76
N ASN A 42 14.17 8.01 -4.62
CA ASN A 42 14.12 9.12 -3.66
C ASN A 42 14.00 8.63 -2.21
N LEU A 43 13.10 7.68 -1.93
CA LEU A 43 12.82 7.12 -0.60
C LEU A 43 13.52 5.79 -0.35
N LYS A 44 14.67 5.56 -1.00
CA LYS A 44 15.44 4.33 -0.85
C LYS A 44 15.91 4.09 0.59
N SER A 45 16.16 5.15 1.37
CA SER A 45 16.52 5.06 2.80
C SER A 45 15.37 4.50 3.63
N GLU A 46 14.15 4.91 3.32
CA GLU A 46 12.92 4.52 4.05
C GLU A 46 12.48 3.11 3.65
N PHE A 47 12.67 2.74 2.38
CA PHE A 47 12.33 1.43 1.84
C PHE A 47 13.57 0.70 1.29
N PRO A 48 14.58 0.39 2.13
CA PRO A 48 15.87 -0.16 1.68
C PRO A 48 15.72 -1.57 1.08
N LYS A 49 14.61 -2.25 1.38
CA LYS A 49 14.28 -3.59 0.88
C LYS A 49 13.16 -3.58 -0.15
N ALA A 50 12.89 -2.44 -0.80
CA ALA A 50 11.91 -2.31 -1.86
C ALA A 50 12.07 -3.40 -2.95
N VAL A 51 11.00 -4.17 -3.17
CA VAL A 51 10.98 -5.25 -4.16
C VAL A 51 10.92 -4.70 -5.59
N SER A 52 11.02 -5.57 -6.60
CA SER A 52 10.78 -5.16 -8.00
C SER A 52 9.34 -4.66 -8.18
N TYR A 53 9.11 -3.80 -9.18
CA TYR A 53 7.78 -3.26 -9.49
C TYR A 53 6.73 -4.37 -9.66
N ASN A 54 7.00 -5.38 -10.50
CA ASN A 54 6.07 -6.48 -10.72
C ASN A 54 5.75 -7.23 -9.42
N ARG A 55 6.78 -7.48 -8.59
CA ARG A 55 6.56 -8.15 -7.30
C ARG A 55 5.74 -7.29 -6.34
N PHE A 56 5.91 -5.97 -6.38
CA PHE A 56 5.08 -5.06 -5.59
C PHE A 56 3.61 -5.14 -6.05
N VAL A 57 3.35 -5.12 -7.36
CA VAL A 57 1.99 -5.23 -7.91
C VAL A 57 1.32 -6.53 -7.49
N GLU A 58 2.05 -7.65 -7.44
CA GLU A 58 1.54 -8.92 -6.91
C GLU A 58 1.20 -8.87 -5.40
N LEU A 59 1.93 -8.05 -4.62
CA LEU A 59 1.75 -7.96 -3.17
C LEU A 59 0.65 -6.98 -2.77
N MET A 60 0.48 -5.90 -3.54
CA MET A 60 -0.41 -4.78 -3.25
C MET A 60 -1.87 -5.18 -2.89
N PRO A 61 -2.52 -6.15 -3.56
CA PRO A 61 -3.88 -6.57 -3.20
C PRO A 61 -4.01 -7.08 -1.76
N ASN A 62 -2.94 -7.67 -1.20
CA ASN A 62 -2.98 -8.19 0.17
C ASN A 62 -3.05 -7.07 1.22
N ALA A 63 -2.67 -5.84 0.86
CA ALA A 63 -2.73 -4.68 1.77
C ALA A 63 -4.12 -4.03 1.81
N LEU A 64 -4.99 -4.28 0.83
CA LEU A 64 -6.33 -3.69 0.76
C LEU A 64 -7.19 -3.98 2.00
N PRO A 65 -7.23 -5.21 2.55
CA PRO A 65 -8.01 -5.47 3.77
C PRO A 65 -7.49 -4.70 4.98
N VAL A 66 -6.18 -4.46 5.07
CA VAL A 66 -5.58 -3.68 6.15
C VAL A 66 -5.99 -2.22 6.03
N ILE A 67 -5.90 -1.65 4.83
CA ILE A 67 -6.32 -0.26 4.56
C ILE A 67 -7.82 -0.10 4.84
N ALA A 68 -8.65 -1.01 4.34
CA ALA A 68 -10.10 -1.00 4.58
C ALA A 68 -10.42 -1.10 6.07
N SER A 69 -9.80 -2.05 6.79
CA SER A 69 -9.98 -2.20 8.22
C SER A 69 -9.56 -0.96 9.00
N PHE A 70 -8.45 -0.33 8.64
CA PHE A 70 -8.03 0.94 9.23
C PHE A 70 -9.10 2.01 9.01
N LEU A 71 -9.49 2.27 7.76
CA LEU A 71 -10.50 3.28 7.44
C LEU A 71 -11.82 3.04 8.18
N SER A 72 -12.30 1.80 8.20
CA SER A 72 -13.57 1.45 8.85
C SER A 72 -13.53 1.52 10.37
N ASN A 73 -12.41 1.16 10.99
CA ASN A 73 -12.32 1.12 12.45
C ASN A 73 -11.82 2.41 13.08
N THR A 74 -11.01 3.21 12.37
CA THR A 74 -10.38 4.41 12.93
C THR A 74 -10.88 5.70 12.30
N CYS A 75 -11.27 5.70 11.03
CA CYS A 75 -11.64 6.92 10.31
C CYS A 75 -13.15 7.11 10.16
N MET A 76 -13.95 6.04 10.31
CA MET A 76 -15.41 6.15 10.34
C MET A 76 -15.87 6.53 11.75
N GLY A 77 -16.53 7.69 11.88
CA GLY A 77 -17.20 8.10 13.11
C GLY A 77 -18.40 7.19 13.42
N LYS A 78 -18.98 7.34 14.61
CA LYS A 78 -20.24 6.65 14.95
C LYS A 78 -21.31 7.04 13.93
N CYS A 79 -21.86 6.05 13.23
CA CYS A 79 -22.97 6.28 12.31
C CYS A 79 -24.19 6.75 13.10
N SER A 80 -24.64 7.98 12.89
CA SER A 80 -25.81 8.58 13.56
C SER A 80 -27.14 8.16 12.94
N GLY A 81 -27.13 7.25 11.95
CA GLY A 81 -28.29 6.86 11.15
C GLY A 81 -28.47 7.70 9.88
N ILE A 82 -27.59 8.67 9.62
CA ILE A 82 -27.60 9.53 8.43
C ILE A 82 -26.24 9.38 7.74
N SER A 83 -26.23 9.15 6.42
CA SER A 83 -25.03 9.03 5.61
C SER A 83 -25.18 9.88 4.35
N PHE A 84 -24.18 10.72 4.07
CA PHE A 84 -24.14 11.55 2.87
C PHE A 84 -23.25 10.90 1.82
N ILE A 85 -23.74 10.83 0.58
CA ILE A 85 -22.97 10.43 -0.60
C ILE A 85 -22.94 11.65 -1.50
N ASP A 86 -21.75 12.14 -1.83
CA ASP A 86 -21.57 13.24 -2.77
C ASP A 86 -20.91 12.74 -4.06
N SER A 87 -21.20 13.40 -5.19
CA SER A 87 -20.57 13.08 -6.48
C SER A 87 -19.32 13.95 -6.62
N THR A 88 -18.14 13.34 -6.54
CA THR A 88 -16.85 14.02 -6.80
C THR A 88 -16.44 13.89 -8.26
#